data_AF-A0A1E7ID95-F1
#
_entry.id   AF-A0A1E7ID95-F1
#
_cell.length_a   1.000
_cell.length_b   1.000
_cell.length_c   1.000
_cell.angle_alpha   90.00
_cell.angle_beta   90.00
_cell.angle_gamma   90.00
#
_symmetry.space_group_name_H-M   'P 1'
#
loop_
_entity.id
_entity.type
_entity.pdbx_description
1 polymer ?
#
loop_
_entity_poly.entity_id
_entity_poly.type
_entity_poly.pdbx_seq_one_letter_code
_entity_poly.pdbx_strand_id
1 'polypeptide(L)'
;MRRRLGGFLLWVVLFALLLVVADQTVLRLSPKGPLLGELQDCYRDLRSRLLIRSKPDAIEELLEQPEALSQSYFYADRQGELHFVDSLQQVPARYRNEAQILAE
;
A
#
# COMPACT_ATOMS: atom_id res chain seq x y z
N MET A 1 31.02 42.30 -7.84
CA MET A 1 30.13 41.47 -7.00
C MET A 1 29.81 40.07 -7.60
N ARG A 2 29.64 39.92 -8.93
CA ARG A 2 29.35 38.64 -9.62
C ARG A 2 30.31 37.45 -9.36
N ARG A 3 31.61 37.69 -9.17
CA ARG A 3 32.61 36.61 -8.97
C ARG A 3 32.44 35.84 -7.65
N ARG A 4 31.97 36.51 -6.59
CA ARG A 4 31.72 35.85 -5.29
C ARG A 4 30.47 34.96 -5.32
N LEU A 5 29.46 35.37 -6.10
CA LEU A 5 28.23 34.60 -6.27
C LEU A 5 28.46 33.32 -7.08
N GLY A 6 29.31 33.37 -8.12
CA GLY A 6 29.71 32.17 -8.86
C GLY A 6 30.49 31.17 -8.02
N GLY A 7 31.40 31.63 -7.17
CA GLY A 7 32.09 30.77 -6.20
C GLY A 7 31.15 30.14 -5.18
N PHE A 8 30.17 30.90 -4.68
CA PHE A 8 29.14 30.37 -3.78
C PHE A 8 28.26 29.32 -4.46
N LEU A 9 27.77 29.57 -5.68
CA LEU A 9 26.98 28.59 -6.43
C LEU A 9 27.78 27.32 -6.72
N LEU A 10 29.05 27.46 -7.10
CA LEU A 10 29.95 26.32 -7.31
C LEU A 10 30.12 25.51 -6.01
N TRP A 11 30.29 26.19 -4.88
CA TRP A 11 30.43 25.55 -3.57
C TRP A 11 29.15 24.83 -3.13
N VAL A 12 27.98 25.43 -3.38
CA VAL A 12 26.66 24.80 -3.14
C VAL A 12 26.48 23.56 -3.99
N VAL A 13 26.83 23.61 -5.29
CA VAL A 13 26.74 22.43 -6.17
C VAL A 13 27.69 21.33 -5.71
N LEU A 14 28.92 21.67 -5.34
CA LEU A 14 29.90 20.73 -4.80
C LEU A 14 29.38 20.06 -3.51
N PHE A 15 28.81 20.87 -2.60
CA PHE A 15 28.24 20.38 -1.36
C PHE A 15 27.01 19.49 -1.59
N ALA A 16 26.12 19.87 -2.51
CA ALA A 16 24.98 19.06 -2.90
C ALA A 16 25.42 17.73 -3.52
N LEU A 17 26.45 17.74 -4.35
CA LEU A 17 27.01 16.53 -4.95
C LEU A 17 27.59 15.59 -3.87
N LEU A 18 28.25 16.15 -2.85
CA LEU A 18 28.73 15.37 -1.71
C LEU A 18 27.59 14.73 -0.92
N LEU A 19 26.48 15.45 -0.70
CA LEU A 19 25.27 14.89 -0.07
C LEU A 19 24.67 13.74 -0.90
N VAL A 20 24.60 13.90 -2.23
CA VAL A 20 24.11 12.84 -3.13
C VAL A 20 25.01 11.60 -3.08
N VAL A 21 26.33 11.78 -3.01
CA VAL A 21 27.26 10.66 -2.85
C VAL A 21 27.05 9.96 -1.51
N ALA A 22 26.91 10.71 -0.41
CA ALA A 22 26.63 10.12 0.90
C ALA A 22 25.32 9.32 0.89
N ASP A 23 24.26 9.89 0.33
CA ASP A 23 22.97 9.22 0.15
C ASP A 23 23.08 7.92 -0.68
N GLN A 24 23.86 7.93 -1.77
CA GLN A 24 24.14 6.74 -2.58
C GLN A 24 24.97 5.69 -1.83
N THR A 25 25.90 6.11 -0.96
CA THR A 25 26.68 5.15 -0.15
C THR A 25 25.79 4.39 0.81
N VAL A 26 24.83 5.04 1.47
CA VAL A 26 23.89 4.38 2.38
C VAL A 26 23.02 3.36 1.63
N LEU A 27 22.61 3.66 0.40
CA LEU A 27 21.85 2.71 -0.42
C LEU A 27 22.66 1.51 -0.92
N ARG A 28 23.95 1.69 -1.23
CA ARG A 28 24.81 0.67 -1.88
C ARG A 28 25.71 -0.08 -0.92
N LEU A 29 25.77 0.33 0.34
CA LEU A 29 26.49 -0.40 1.39
C LEU A 29 25.94 -1.82 1.48
N SER A 30 26.77 -2.83 1.21
CA SER A 30 26.42 -4.20 1.58
C SER A 30 26.63 -4.34 3.08
N PRO A 31 25.56 -4.54 3.87
CA PRO A 31 25.69 -4.60 5.32
C PRO A 31 26.45 -5.86 5.70
N LYS A 32 27.60 -5.69 6.35
CA LYS A 32 28.45 -6.80 6.83
C LYS A 32 27.99 -7.38 8.18
N GLY A 33 26.84 -6.94 8.70
CA GLY A 33 26.27 -7.40 9.96
C GLY A 33 24.79 -7.05 10.12
N PRO A 34 24.06 -7.73 11.02
CA PRO A 34 22.60 -7.64 11.13
C PRO A 34 22.11 -6.22 11.46
N LEU A 35 22.78 -5.53 12.39
CA LEU A 35 22.42 -4.17 12.80
C LEU A 35 22.47 -3.15 11.65
N LEU A 36 23.46 -3.27 10.76
CA LEU A 36 23.63 -2.37 9.63
C LEU A 36 22.58 -2.63 8.54
N GLY A 37 22.11 -3.88 8.41
CA GLY A 37 21.04 -4.23 7.48
C GLY A 37 19.71 -3.61 7.90
N GLU A 38 19.33 -3.79 9.17
CA GLU A 38 18.08 -3.23 9.71
C GLU A 38 18.01 -1.70 9.60
N LEU A 39 19.11 -1.02 9.92
CA LEU A 39 19.19 0.45 9.77
C LEU A 39 19.11 0.89 8.31
N GLN A 40 19.70 0.13 7.38
CA GLN A 40 19.66 0.42 5.96
C GLN A 40 18.24 0.23 5.40
N ASP A 41 17.54 -0.82 5.83
CA ASP A 41 16.17 -1.09 5.42
C ASP A 41 15.19 -0.05 5.97
N CYS A 42 15.34 0.33 7.25
CA CYS A 42 14.61 1.45 7.84
C CYS A 42 14.87 2.78 7.11
N TYR A 43 16.13 3.08 6.78
CA TYR A 43 16.49 4.27 6.01
C TYR A 43 15.88 4.26 4.61
N ARG A 44 15.88 3.11 3.93
CA ARG A 44 15.31 2.95 2.59
C ARG A 44 13.79 3.18 2.62
N ASP A 45 13.09 2.61 3.60
CA ASP A 45 11.64 2.80 3.79
C ASP A 45 11.28 4.26 4.08
N LEU A 46 11.98 4.90 5.03
CA LEU A 46 11.81 6.31 5.35
C LEU A 46 12.00 7.21 4.12
N ARG A 47 13.06 6.96 3.36
CA ARG A 47 13.35 7.71 2.14
C ARG A 47 12.26 7.54 1.10
N SER A 48 11.76 6.32 0.87
CA SER A 48 10.68 6.10 -0.09
C SER A 48 9.43 6.88 0.28
N ARG A 49 9.07 6.94 1.56
CA ARG A 49 7.89 7.70 2.04
C ARG A 49 8.06 9.21 1.92
N LEU A 50 9.28 9.73 2.07
CA LEU A 50 9.57 11.16 1.97
C LEU A 50 9.64 11.67 0.53
N LEU A 51 10.17 10.87 -0.40
CA LEU A 51 10.40 11.28 -1.79
C LEU A 51 9.26 10.88 -2.74
N ILE A 52 8.55 9.79 -2.43
CA ILE A 52 7.45 9.29 -3.24
C ILE A 52 6.22 9.32 -2.33
N ARG A 53 5.12 9.94 -2.78
CA ARG A 53 3.82 9.81 -2.10
C ARG A 53 3.53 8.32 -2.02
N SER A 54 3.59 7.74 -0.82
CA SER A 54 3.43 6.30 -0.60
C SER A 54 2.26 5.79 -1.42
N LYS A 55 2.52 4.79 -2.27
CA LYS A 55 1.46 4.05 -2.94
C LYS A 55 0.51 3.56 -1.81
N PRO A 56 -0.81 3.68 -1.96
CA PRO A 56 -1.72 3.11 -0.97
C PRO A 56 -1.31 1.66 -0.72
N ASP A 57 -1.32 1.24 0.54
CA ASP A 57 -0.99 -0.14 0.87
C ASP A 57 -1.87 -1.08 0.03
N ALA A 58 -1.36 -2.27 -0.30
CA ALA A 58 -2.08 -3.24 -1.13
C ALA A 58 -3.49 -3.54 -0.59
N ILE A 59 -3.74 -3.30 0.71
CA ILE A 59 -5.04 -3.41 1.36
C ILE A 59 -5.98 -2.27 0.91
N GLU A 60 -5.52 -1.02 0.89
CA GLU A 60 -6.28 0.10 0.33
C GLU A 60 -6.58 -0.10 -1.17
N GLU A 61 -5.63 -0.66 -1.93
CA GLU A 61 -5.82 -0.98 -3.37
C GLU A 61 -6.83 -2.13 -3.58
N LEU A 62 -6.96 -3.04 -2.60
CA LEU A 62 -8.00 -4.07 -2.58
C LEU A 62 -9.38 -3.50 -2.17
N LEU A 63 -9.41 -2.51 -1.27
CA LEU A 63 -10.65 -1.84 -0.82
C LEU A 63 -11.17 -0.80 -1.83
N GLU A 64 -10.29 -0.19 -2.63
CA GLU A 64 -10.65 0.75 -3.70
C GLU A 64 -11.07 0.05 -5.00
N GLN A 65 -10.87 -1.27 -5.09
CA GLN A 65 -11.55 -2.05 -6.12
C GLN A 65 -13.04 -2.01 -5.80
N PRO A 66 -13.90 -1.48 -6.68
CA PRO A 66 -15.33 -1.57 -6.46
C PRO A 66 -15.69 -3.06 -6.56
N GLU A 67 -15.69 -3.77 -5.43
CA GLU A 67 -16.52 -4.94 -5.28
C GLU A 67 -17.92 -4.45 -5.61
N ALA A 68 -18.37 -4.80 -6.82
CA ALA A 68 -19.72 -4.51 -7.23
C ALA A 68 -20.60 -5.00 -6.10
N LEU A 69 -21.42 -4.10 -5.53
CA LEU A 69 -22.39 -4.37 -4.47
C LEU A 69 -23.32 -5.51 -4.89
N SER A 70 -22.83 -6.74 -4.88
CA SER A 70 -23.63 -7.95 -4.98
C SER A 70 -24.26 -8.03 -3.62
N GLN A 71 -25.52 -7.63 -3.55
CA GLN A 71 -26.35 -7.87 -2.38
C GLN A 71 -26.36 -9.38 -2.15
N SER A 72 -25.52 -9.86 -1.25
CA SER A 72 -25.44 -11.26 -0.90
C SER A 72 -26.64 -11.62 -0.03
N TYR A 73 -27.20 -12.79 -0.29
CA TYR A 73 -28.35 -13.32 0.43
C TYR A 73 -27.94 -14.57 1.19
N PHE A 74 -28.60 -14.83 2.33
CA PHE A 74 -28.50 -16.10 3.02
C PHE A 74 -29.89 -16.70 3.28
N TYR A 75 -30.00 -18.02 3.27
CA TYR A 75 -31.22 -18.75 3.63
C TYR A 75 -30.90 -20.04 4.40
N ALA A 76 -31.84 -20.49 5.21
CA ALA A 76 -31.76 -21.79 5.88
C ALA A 76 -32.54 -22.85 5.08
N ASP A 77 -31.98 -24.04 4.93
CA ASP A 77 -32.71 -25.15 4.32
C ASP A 77 -33.55 -25.95 5.34
N ARG A 78 -34.18 -27.05 4.89
CA ARG A 78 -35.03 -27.89 5.75
C ARG A 78 -34.25 -28.68 6.80
N GLN A 79 -32.93 -28.80 6.63
CA GLN A 79 -32.02 -29.46 7.54
C GLN A 79 -31.40 -28.47 8.54
N GLY A 80 -31.68 -27.17 8.38
CA GLY A 80 -31.14 -26.10 9.21
C GLY A 80 -29.73 -25.66 8.78
N GLU A 81 -29.29 -26.04 7.58
CA GLU A 81 -28.00 -25.57 7.03
C GLU A 81 -28.16 -24.18 6.41
N LEU A 82 -27.20 -23.29 6.68
CA LEU A 82 -27.16 -21.93 6.16
C LEU A 82 -26.41 -21.90 4.83
N HIS A 83 -27.06 -21.37 3.80
CA HIS A 83 -26.50 -21.22 2.45
C HIS A 83 -26.36 -19.73 2.13
N PHE A 84 -25.18 -19.31 1.64
CA PHE A 84 -24.87 -17.94 1.25
C PHE A 84 -24.71 -17.87 -0.28
N VAL A 85 -25.35 -16.89 -0.90
CA VAL A 85 -25.38 -16.73 -2.36
C VAL A 85 -25.27 -15.27 -2.77
N ASP A 86 -24.66 -15.00 -3.92
CA ASP A 86 -24.38 -13.63 -4.37
C ASP A 86 -25.60 -12.96 -5.02
N SER A 87 -26.68 -13.71 -5.25
CA SER A 87 -27.91 -13.18 -5.84
C SER A 87 -29.17 -13.94 -5.45
N LEU A 88 -30.31 -13.23 -5.40
CA LEU A 88 -31.61 -13.83 -5.09
C LEU A 88 -32.05 -14.90 -6.11
N GLN A 89 -31.55 -14.86 -7.35
CA GLN A 89 -31.89 -15.86 -8.36
C GLN A 89 -31.28 -17.23 -8.03
N GLN A 90 -30.11 -17.25 -7.37
CA GLN A 90 -29.44 -18.47 -6.91
C GLN A 90 -30.18 -19.13 -5.75
N VAL A 91 -30.99 -18.38 -4.99
CA VAL A 91 -31.87 -18.97 -3.96
C VAL A 91 -32.97 -19.81 -4.61
N PRO A 92 -33.15 -21.08 -4.23
CA PRO A 92 -34.26 -21.91 -4.70
C PRO A 92 -35.62 -21.23 -4.44
N ALA A 93 -36.54 -21.28 -5.40
CA ALA A 93 -37.81 -20.53 -5.35
C ALA A 93 -38.60 -20.70 -4.04
N ARG A 94 -38.54 -21.89 -3.43
CA ARG A 94 -39.19 -22.22 -2.15
C ARG A 94 -38.62 -21.48 -0.93
N TYR A 95 -37.38 -21.02 -0.98
CA TYR A 95 -36.69 -20.35 0.12
C TYR A 95 -36.49 -18.85 -0.11
N ARG A 96 -36.88 -18.31 -1.28
CA ARG A 96 -36.71 -16.89 -1.62
C ARG A 96 -37.45 -15.94 -0.68
N ASN A 97 -38.60 -16.35 -0.16
CA ASN A 97 -39.38 -15.54 0.79
C ASN A 97 -38.75 -15.51 2.19
N GLU A 98 -37.88 -16.47 2.50
CA GLU A 98 -37.19 -16.62 3.78
C GLU A 98 -35.73 -16.15 3.70
N ALA A 99 -35.24 -15.87 2.48
CA ALA A 99 -33.90 -15.37 2.26
C ALA A 99 -33.76 -13.94 2.81
N GLN A 100 -32.67 -13.71 3.54
CA GLN A 100 -32.33 -12.42 4.10
C GLN A 100 -31.11 -11.85 3.40
N ILE A 101 -31.07 -10.53 3.32
CA ILE A 101 -29.91 -9.80 2.80
C ILE A 101 -28.84 -9.83 3.89
N LEU A 102 -27.61 -10.17 3.52
CA LEU A 102 -26.45 -10.04 4.38
C LEU A 102 -26.01 -8.57 4.32
N ALA A 103 -26.50 -7.76 5.26
CA ALA A 103 -26.05 -6.38 5.42
C ALA A 103 -24.69 -6.38 6.13
N GLU A 104 -23.69 -5.72 5.55
CA GLU A 104 -22.45 -5.35 6.24
C GLU A 104 -22.70 -4.29 7.32
#